data_AF-A0AAD8L708-F1
#
_entry.id   AF-A0AAD8L708-F1
#
_cell.length_a   1.000
_cell.length_b   1.000
_cell.length_c   1.000
_cell.angle_alpha   90.00
_cell.angle_beta   90.00
_cell.angle_gamma   90.00
#
_symmetry.space_group_name_H-M   'P 1'
#
loop_
_entity.id
_entity.type
_entity.pdbx_description
1 polymer ?
#
loop_
_entity_poly.entity_id
_entity_poly.type
_entity_poly.pdbx_seq_one_letter_code
_entity_poly.pdbx_strand_id
1 'polypeptide(L)'
;MKTSTLLFLFFMTLLTSCIEARRENWRSKNTTMEQHSLFAFGNTNAVMTLNNFEKGGDGGGPSECDGQYHSNNFLLVALSSRWYNHGQRCLSYINIYYKDASARAMVVDECDSGRGCRDNIVDASYAVWLALGVSQSDWGETEITWCYVAIDQIQTINLITFTFTLHSVFTHSQHHHQQQPNPNPLNQLLLTYLL
;
A
#
# COMPACT_ATOMS: atom_id res chain seq x y z
N MET A 1 34.23 13.60 -25.92
CA MET A 1 33.27 12.48 -25.68
C MET A 1 33.92 11.19 -25.17
N LYS A 2 35.10 11.19 -24.53
CA LYS A 2 35.75 9.93 -24.06
C LYS A 2 35.97 9.85 -22.55
N THR A 3 36.07 10.97 -21.84
CA THR A 3 36.26 11.02 -20.38
C THR A 3 34.95 10.89 -19.59
N SER A 4 33.84 11.43 -20.10
CA SER A 4 32.52 11.34 -19.45
C SER A 4 31.97 9.91 -19.43
N THR A 5 32.18 9.14 -20.50
CA THR A 5 31.77 7.72 -20.57
C THR A 5 32.55 6.84 -19.59
N LEU A 6 33.84 7.14 -19.39
CA LEU A 6 34.66 6.40 -18.42
C LEU A 6 34.21 6.65 -16.97
N LEU A 7 33.85 7.90 -16.64
CA LEU A 7 33.31 8.26 -15.32
C LEU A 7 31.96 7.58 -15.06
N PHE A 8 31.11 7.48 -16.07
CA PHE A 8 29.80 6.81 -15.96
C PHE A 8 29.96 5.30 -15.75
N LEU A 9 30.85 4.65 -16.50
CA LEU A 9 31.12 3.22 -16.34
C LEU A 9 31.74 2.90 -14.97
N PHE A 10 32.63 3.75 -14.46
CA PHE A 10 33.22 3.61 -13.13
C PHE A 10 32.18 3.71 -12.01
N PHE A 11 31.22 4.63 -12.13
CA PHE A 11 30.11 4.77 -11.18
C PHE A 11 29.15 3.56 -11.21
N MET A 12 28.86 3.04 -12.40
CA MET A 12 28.01 1.84 -12.54
C MET A 12 28.70 0.59 -11.95
N THR A 13 30.02 0.46 -12.10
CA THR A 13 30.77 -0.66 -11.49
C THR A 13 30.85 -0.58 -9.95
N LEU A 14 30.88 0.65 -9.40
CA LEU A 14 30.83 0.88 -7.94
C LEU A 14 29.43 0.59 -7.35
N LEU A 15 28.37 0.73 -8.14
CA LEU A 15 27.01 0.38 -7.72
C LEU A 15 26.75 -1.14 -7.81
N THR A 16 27.42 -1.86 -8.71
CA THR A 16 27.27 -3.31 -8.84
C THR A 16 28.00 -4.13 -7.76
N SER A 17 29.05 -3.60 -7.13
CA SER A 17 29.77 -4.31 -6.05
C SER A 17 28.92 -4.50 -4.78
N CYS A 18 27.87 -3.69 -4.58
CA CYS A 18 26.90 -3.86 -3.50
C CYS A 18 25.90 -5.02 -3.72
N ILE A 19 25.86 -5.59 -4.92
CA ILE A 19 24.89 -6.64 -5.29
C ILE A 19 25.44 -8.04 -5.00
N GLU A 20 26.75 -8.27 -5.19
CA GLU A 20 27.33 -9.62 -5.06
C GLU A 20 27.67 -10.01 -3.62
N ALA A 21 28.04 -9.07 -2.75
CA ALA A 21 28.24 -9.33 -1.31
C ALA A 21 26.93 -9.70 -0.56
N ARG A 22 25.77 -9.41 -1.15
CA ARG A 22 24.45 -9.79 -0.60
C ARG A 22 24.00 -11.20 -1.00
N ARG A 23 24.54 -11.76 -2.09
CA ARG A 23 24.03 -13.03 -2.67
C ARG A 23 24.40 -14.26 -1.84
N GLU A 24 25.58 -14.31 -1.23
CA GLU A 24 25.99 -15.45 -0.39
C GLU A 24 25.42 -15.40 1.03
N ASN A 25 25.25 -14.19 1.57
CA ASN A 25 24.58 -13.97 2.87
C ASN A 25 23.08 -14.34 2.80
N TRP A 26 22.44 -14.16 1.63
CA TRP A 26 21.04 -14.51 1.42
C TRP A 26 20.79 -16.03 1.38
N ARG A 27 21.75 -16.82 0.84
CA ARG A 27 21.58 -18.26 0.65
C ARG A 27 21.75 -19.07 1.94
N SER A 28 22.54 -18.57 2.89
CA SER A 28 22.78 -19.19 4.20
C SER A 28 21.63 -19.00 5.20
N LYS A 29 20.86 -17.91 5.08
CA LYS A 29 19.78 -17.57 6.03
C LYS A 29 18.41 -18.20 5.71
N ASN A 30 18.24 -18.90 4.59
CA ASN A 30 16.94 -19.39 4.12
C ASN A 30 16.63 -20.86 4.46
N THR A 31 17.38 -21.49 5.36
CA THR A 31 17.13 -22.87 5.78
C THR A 31 16.93 -22.97 7.29
N THR A 32 15.94 -22.25 7.85
CA THR A 32 15.07 -22.68 8.96
C THR A 32 14.15 -21.53 9.43
N MET A 33 12.83 -21.78 9.36
CA MET A 33 11.70 -21.05 9.99
C MET A 33 11.29 -19.66 9.49
N GLU A 34 9.96 -19.52 9.38
CA GLU A 34 9.14 -18.31 9.30
C GLU A 34 9.06 -17.57 7.95
N GLN A 35 8.18 -18.06 7.09
CA GLN A 35 7.51 -17.27 6.05
C GLN A 35 6.46 -16.32 6.67
N HIS A 36 6.85 -15.55 7.69
CA HIS A 36 6.13 -14.35 8.07
C HIS A 36 6.61 -13.24 7.14
N SER A 37 5.75 -12.91 6.18
CA SER A 37 5.83 -11.85 5.19
C SER A 37 7.00 -10.87 5.41
N LEU A 38 7.98 -10.89 4.51
CA LEU A 38 9.18 -10.04 4.47
C LEU A 38 8.93 -8.51 4.47
N PHE A 39 7.67 -8.08 4.66
CA PHE A 39 7.20 -6.70 4.63
C PHE A 39 6.28 -6.34 5.81
N ALA A 40 6.17 -7.20 6.83
CA ALA A 40 5.47 -6.91 8.08
C ALA A 40 6.39 -6.14 9.05
N PHE A 41 6.01 -4.90 9.43
CA PHE A 41 6.75 -4.16 10.48
C PHE A 41 6.06 -4.30 11.84
N GLY A 42 6.77 -4.91 12.79
CA GLY A 42 6.33 -5.09 14.18
C GLY A 42 5.47 -6.33 14.40
N ASN A 43 5.55 -6.93 15.57
CA ASN A 43 4.63 -7.99 16.03
C ASN A 43 3.99 -7.47 17.33
N THR A 44 2.83 -6.85 17.21
CA THR A 44 2.18 -6.13 18.32
C THR A 44 1.12 -7.03 18.94
N ASN A 45 1.26 -7.32 20.23
CA ASN A 45 0.22 -8.04 20.97
C ASN A 45 -1.02 -7.16 21.13
N ALA A 46 -2.19 -7.73 20.92
CA ALA A 46 -3.47 -7.04 21.07
C ALA A 46 -4.56 -8.02 21.55
N VAL A 47 -5.66 -7.44 22.00
CA VAL A 47 -6.92 -8.18 22.17
C VAL A 47 -7.82 -7.79 21.00
N MET A 48 -8.32 -8.81 20.30
CA MET A 48 -9.32 -8.64 19.25
C MET A 48 -10.71 -8.75 19.86
N THR A 49 -11.56 -7.76 19.61
CA THR A 49 -12.99 -7.75 19.98
C THR A 49 -13.88 -7.83 18.75
N LEU A 50 -15.17 -8.11 18.92
CA LEU A 50 -16.15 -8.15 17.83
C LEU A 50 -16.89 -6.82 17.74
N ASN A 51 -16.84 -6.16 16.59
CA ASN A 51 -17.57 -4.93 16.30
C ASN A 51 -18.55 -5.11 15.14
N ASN A 52 -19.67 -4.40 15.21
CA ASN A 52 -20.62 -4.24 14.13
C ASN A 52 -20.52 -2.84 13.51
N PHE A 53 -19.94 -2.77 12.30
CA PHE A 53 -19.77 -1.53 11.53
C PHE A 53 -21.02 -1.12 10.72
N GLU A 54 -22.10 -1.89 10.78
CA GLU A 54 -23.33 -1.61 10.04
C GLU A 54 -24.18 -0.57 10.74
N LYS A 55 -25.08 0.06 9.98
CA LYS A 55 -26.02 1.03 10.54
C LYS A 55 -26.93 0.37 11.57
N GLY A 56 -26.96 0.93 12.78
CA GLY A 56 -27.73 0.38 13.90
C GLY A 56 -27.02 -0.77 14.62
N GLY A 57 -25.74 -1.02 14.31
CA GLY A 57 -24.86 -1.88 15.09
C GLY A 57 -24.43 -1.24 16.43
N ASP A 58 -23.51 -1.91 17.12
CA ASP A 58 -22.94 -1.48 18.40
C ASP A 58 -21.84 -0.42 18.27
N GLY A 59 -21.24 -0.26 17.07
CA GLY A 59 -20.28 0.82 16.78
C GLY A 59 -20.87 2.24 16.88
N GLY A 60 -22.19 2.37 17.05
CA GLY A 60 -22.89 3.63 17.27
C GLY A 60 -23.00 4.48 16.00
N GLY A 61 -21.95 5.22 15.67
CA GLY A 61 -21.88 6.15 14.54
C GLY A 61 -21.32 5.51 13.25
N PRO A 62 -21.31 6.25 12.13
CA PRO A 62 -20.48 5.91 10.98
C PRO A 62 -18.99 5.95 11.37
N SER A 63 -18.16 5.16 10.68
CA SER A 63 -16.75 5.03 11.01
C SER A 63 -15.93 6.30 10.73
N GLU A 64 -14.98 6.61 11.60
CA GLU A 64 -14.26 7.89 11.62
C GLU A 64 -13.39 8.15 10.39
N CYS A 65 -12.90 7.11 9.69
CA CYS A 65 -12.02 7.33 8.54
C CYS A 65 -12.71 7.92 7.32
N ASP A 66 -13.99 7.60 7.10
CA ASP A 66 -14.71 7.97 5.89
C ASP A 66 -16.15 8.46 6.13
N GLY A 67 -16.62 8.45 7.38
CA GLY A 67 -17.96 8.89 7.76
C GLY A 67 -19.06 7.97 7.24
N GLN A 68 -18.76 6.68 7.00
CA GLN A 68 -19.71 5.72 6.45
C GLN A 68 -19.92 4.51 7.38
N TYR A 69 -21.09 3.89 7.24
CA TYR A 69 -21.32 2.55 7.77
C TYR A 69 -20.81 1.52 6.77
N HIS A 70 -20.30 0.40 7.27
CA HIS A 70 -19.71 -0.64 6.45
C HIS A 70 -20.37 -1.99 6.72
N SER A 71 -20.47 -2.86 5.70
CA SER A 71 -20.95 -4.22 5.92
C SER A 71 -19.92 -5.05 6.68
N ASN A 72 -20.38 -5.83 7.66
CA ASN A 72 -19.53 -6.75 8.43
C ASN A 72 -18.99 -7.93 7.62
N ASN A 73 -19.41 -8.06 6.35
CA ASN A 73 -18.88 -9.04 5.40
C ASN A 73 -17.51 -8.64 4.82
N PHE A 74 -17.05 -7.41 5.06
CA PHE A 74 -15.71 -6.96 4.70
C PHE A 74 -14.73 -7.14 5.87
N LEU A 75 -13.46 -7.40 5.56
CA LEU A 75 -12.39 -7.53 6.56
C LEU A 75 -11.98 -6.15 7.08
N LEU A 76 -12.73 -5.64 8.05
CA LEU A 76 -12.59 -4.30 8.61
C LEU A 76 -12.25 -4.34 10.10
N VAL A 77 -11.51 -3.32 10.55
CA VAL A 77 -11.17 -3.12 11.96
C VAL A 77 -11.22 -1.65 12.38
N ALA A 78 -11.50 -1.43 13.66
CA ALA A 78 -11.16 -0.22 14.40
C ALA A 78 -9.89 -0.47 15.23
N LEU A 79 -9.08 0.57 15.44
CA LEU A 79 -7.90 0.48 16.28
C LEU A 79 -8.05 1.36 17.51
N SER A 80 -7.52 0.94 18.67
CA SER A 80 -7.38 1.82 19.84
C SER A 80 -6.72 3.14 19.46
N SER A 81 -7.13 4.25 20.10
CA SER A 81 -6.71 5.63 19.79
C SER A 81 -5.21 5.80 19.51
N ARG A 82 -4.35 5.19 20.33
CA ARG A 82 -2.88 5.25 20.16
C ARG A 82 -2.43 4.65 18.82
N TRP A 83 -3.04 3.56 18.42
CA TRP A 83 -2.75 2.90 17.15
C TRP A 83 -3.46 3.58 16.00
N TYR A 84 -4.72 3.98 16.14
CA TYR A 84 -5.44 4.77 15.15
C TYR A 84 -4.67 6.05 14.75
N ASN A 85 -4.01 6.67 15.74
CA ASN A 85 -3.06 7.77 15.56
C ASN A 85 -3.69 8.94 14.79
N HIS A 86 -4.81 9.44 15.29
CA HIS A 86 -5.55 10.56 14.70
C HIS A 86 -5.82 10.38 13.20
N GLY A 87 -6.21 9.16 12.79
CA GLY A 87 -6.55 8.83 11.42
C GLY A 87 -5.35 8.64 10.48
N GLN A 88 -4.10 8.73 10.94
CA GLN A 88 -2.92 8.48 10.10
C GLN A 88 -2.86 7.06 9.54
N ARG A 89 -3.65 6.13 10.10
CA ARG A 89 -3.77 4.74 9.62
C ARG A 89 -5.05 4.47 8.85
N CYS A 90 -5.88 5.47 8.61
CA CYS A 90 -7.13 5.28 7.90
C CYS A 90 -6.92 4.64 6.52
N LEU A 91 -7.80 3.69 6.21
CA LEU A 91 -7.83 2.94 4.96
C LEU A 91 -6.51 2.20 4.65
N SER A 92 -5.64 2.05 5.64
CA SER A 92 -4.44 1.24 5.57
C SER A 92 -4.75 -0.18 6.01
N TYR A 93 -3.93 -1.12 5.55
CA TYR A 93 -4.08 -2.53 5.88
C TYR A 93 -3.15 -2.95 7.02
N ILE A 94 -3.66 -3.84 7.86
CA ILE A 94 -2.88 -4.60 8.85
C ILE A 94 -3.01 -6.09 8.57
N ASN A 95 -2.00 -6.87 8.94
CA ASN A 95 -2.16 -8.31 9.05
C ASN A 95 -2.40 -8.65 10.52
N ILE A 96 -3.40 -9.47 10.77
CA ILE A 96 -3.78 -10.00 12.07
C ILE A 96 -3.44 -11.48 12.08
N TYR A 97 -2.86 -11.95 13.18
CA TYR A 97 -2.43 -13.33 13.37
C TYR A 97 -3.12 -13.92 14.58
N TYR A 98 -3.67 -15.12 14.39
CA TYR A 98 -4.32 -15.90 15.43
C TYR A 98 -3.97 -17.37 15.24
N LYS A 99 -3.24 -17.97 16.19
CA LYS A 99 -2.70 -19.34 16.08
C LYS A 99 -1.95 -19.49 14.74
N ASP A 100 -2.34 -20.46 13.91
CA ASP A 100 -1.74 -20.74 12.60
C ASP A 100 -2.43 -19.99 11.44
N ALA A 101 -3.37 -19.09 11.73
CA ALA A 101 -4.15 -18.34 10.74
C ALA A 101 -3.77 -16.86 10.71
N SER A 102 -4.01 -16.22 9.56
CA SER A 102 -3.87 -14.77 9.42
C SER A 102 -4.94 -14.17 8.51
N ALA A 103 -5.29 -12.92 8.77
CA ALA A 103 -6.23 -12.15 7.97
C ALA A 103 -5.67 -10.75 7.73
N ARG A 104 -5.82 -10.24 6.50
CA ARG A 104 -5.50 -8.86 6.16
C ARG A 104 -6.78 -8.02 6.25
N ALA A 105 -6.80 -7.03 7.13
CA ALA A 105 -7.96 -6.19 7.36
C ALA A 105 -7.64 -4.70 7.16
N MET A 106 -8.64 -3.93 6.74
CA MET A 106 -8.55 -2.49 6.53
C MET A 106 -9.00 -1.74 7.78
N VAL A 107 -8.23 -0.73 8.17
CA VAL A 107 -8.59 0.17 9.28
C VAL A 107 -9.61 1.19 8.78
N VAL A 108 -10.79 1.20 9.40
CA VAL A 108 -11.88 2.13 9.05
C VAL A 108 -12.29 3.04 10.19
N ASP A 109 -11.90 2.74 11.43
CA ASP A 109 -12.44 3.43 12.59
C ASP A 109 -11.47 3.54 13.77
N GLU A 110 -11.84 4.37 14.74
CA GLU A 110 -11.21 4.50 16.03
C GLU A 110 -12.01 3.77 17.11
N CYS A 111 -11.34 2.91 17.88
CA CYS A 111 -11.86 2.45 19.16
C CYS A 111 -11.39 3.43 20.24
N ASP A 112 -12.21 4.44 20.55
CA ASP A 112 -11.83 5.59 21.38
C ASP A 112 -11.52 5.17 22.83
N SER A 113 -10.23 5.20 23.19
CA SER A 113 -9.75 4.82 24.52
C SER A 113 -10.14 5.82 25.63
N GLY A 114 -10.54 7.04 25.25
CA GLY A 114 -11.12 8.02 26.16
C GLY A 114 -12.61 7.80 26.45
N ARG A 115 -13.26 6.90 25.70
CA ARG A 115 -14.71 6.62 25.79
C ARG A 115 -15.05 5.14 26.00
N GLY A 116 -14.15 4.39 26.65
CA GLY A 116 -14.42 3.05 27.15
C GLY A 116 -13.67 1.92 26.45
N CYS A 117 -12.97 2.21 25.34
CA CYS A 117 -12.09 1.21 24.72
C CYS A 117 -10.77 1.06 25.50
N ARG A 118 -10.18 -0.15 25.52
CA ARG A 118 -8.81 -0.34 26.04
C ARG A 118 -7.78 0.22 25.04
N ASP A 119 -6.53 0.34 25.46
CA ASP A 119 -5.43 0.90 24.66
C ASP A 119 -4.71 -0.13 23.77
N ASN A 120 -5.17 -1.39 23.80
CA ASN A 120 -4.59 -2.53 23.11
C ASN A 120 -5.62 -3.36 22.30
N ILE A 121 -6.64 -2.69 21.75
CA ILE A 121 -7.77 -3.30 21.02
C ILE A 121 -7.59 -3.19 19.49
N VAL A 122 -7.88 -4.31 18.83
CA VAL A 122 -8.24 -4.38 17.41
C VAL A 122 -9.70 -4.80 17.35
N ASP A 123 -10.59 -3.86 17.10
CA ASP A 123 -12.03 -4.12 17.14
C ASP A 123 -12.52 -4.56 15.77
N ALA A 124 -12.83 -5.84 15.60
CA ALA A 124 -12.86 -6.49 14.30
C ALA A 124 -14.25 -6.91 13.86
N SER A 125 -14.51 -6.76 12.58
CA SER A 125 -15.76 -7.18 11.92
C SER A 125 -15.92 -8.70 11.94
N TYR A 126 -17.18 -9.15 11.83
CA TYR A 126 -17.55 -10.57 11.71
C TYR A 126 -16.70 -11.35 10.70
N ALA A 127 -16.43 -10.77 9.52
CA ALA A 127 -15.62 -11.41 8.49
C ALA A 127 -14.18 -11.70 8.93
N VAL A 128 -13.57 -10.85 9.78
CA VAL A 128 -12.21 -11.07 10.28
C VAL A 128 -12.17 -12.28 11.21
N TRP A 129 -13.15 -12.38 12.13
CA TRP A 129 -13.28 -13.52 13.03
C TRP A 129 -13.43 -14.85 12.28
N LEU A 130 -14.26 -14.85 11.22
CA LEU A 130 -14.41 -16.01 10.34
C LEU A 130 -13.13 -16.34 9.57
N ALA A 131 -12.45 -15.34 9.00
CA ALA A 131 -11.22 -15.54 8.23
C ALA A 131 -10.08 -16.12 9.08
N LEU A 132 -10.03 -15.77 10.36
CA LEU A 132 -9.07 -16.31 11.32
C LEU A 132 -9.48 -17.69 11.88
N GLY A 133 -10.67 -18.20 11.52
CA GLY A 133 -11.15 -19.51 11.97
C GLY A 133 -11.39 -19.58 13.48
N VAL A 134 -11.71 -18.45 14.12
CA VAL A 134 -12.02 -18.42 15.56
C VAL A 134 -13.37 -19.11 15.79
N SER A 135 -13.42 -20.06 16.72
CA SER A 135 -14.68 -20.75 17.08
C SER A 135 -15.71 -19.75 17.58
N GLN A 136 -16.96 -19.87 17.15
CA GLN A 136 -18.05 -19.00 17.62
C GLN A 136 -18.24 -19.02 19.14
N SER A 137 -17.85 -20.10 19.83
CA SER A 137 -17.85 -20.17 21.29
C SER A 137 -16.90 -19.18 21.96
N ASP A 138 -15.86 -18.77 21.23
CA ASP A 138 -14.77 -17.93 21.70
C ASP A 138 -14.93 -16.49 21.18
N TRP A 139 -16.07 -16.19 20.56
CA TRP A 139 -16.37 -14.85 20.07
C TRP A 139 -16.70 -13.91 21.22
N GLY A 140 -16.14 -12.72 21.15
CA GLY A 140 -16.20 -11.71 22.21
C GLY A 140 -14.83 -11.07 22.36
N GLU A 141 -13.87 -11.83 22.89
CA GLU A 141 -12.48 -11.38 23.05
C GLU A 141 -11.50 -12.53 22.82
N THR A 142 -10.43 -12.29 22.05
CA THR A 142 -9.31 -13.22 21.93
C THR A 142 -7.99 -12.50 21.80
N GLU A 143 -6.91 -13.12 22.29
CA GLU A 143 -5.55 -12.62 22.08
C GLU A 143 -5.12 -12.86 20.63
N ILE A 144 -4.47 -11.85 20.06
CA ILE A 144 -3.91 -11.88 18.71
C ILE A 144 -2.54 -11.19 18.72
N THR A 145 -1.84 -11.31 17.61
CA THR A 145 -0.82 -10.33 17.27
C THR A 145 -1.13 -9.69 15.92
N TRP A 146 -0.56 -8.52 15.67
CA TRP A 146 -0.76 -7.84 14.39
C TRP A 146 0.45 -7.00 13.98
N CYS A 147 0.53 -6.74 12.68
CA CYS A 147 1.60 -5.93 12.10
C CYS A 147 1.06 -4.99 11.02
N TYR A 148 1.82 -3.94 10.76
CA TYR A 148 1.55 -3.11 9.59
C TYR A 148 1.92 -3.87 8.32
N VAL A 149 1.06 -3.78 7.32
CA VAL A 149 1.46 -4.10 5.95
C VAL A 149 2.31 -2.93 5.48
N ALA A 150 3.62 -3.14 5.29
CA ALA A 150 4.39 -2.14 4.55
C ALA A 150 3.74 -2.03 3.18
N ILE A 151 3.31 -0.82 2.83
CA ILE A 151 2.85 -0.52 1.48
C ILE A 151 3.99 -0.98 0.58
N ASP A 152 3.72 -2.00 -0.26
CA ASP A 152 4.67 -2.42 -1.29
C ASP A 152 5.03 -1.14 -2.04
N GLN A 153 6.24 -0.63 -1.82
CA GLN A 153 6.77 0.51 -2.55
C GLN A 153 6.77 0.23 -4.07
N ILE A 154 6.54 -1.03 -4.45
CA ILE A 154 6.33 -1.48 -5.82
C ILE A 154 5.08 -0.85 -6.46
N GLN A 155 3.96 -0.68 -5.74
CA GLN A 155 2.76 -0.07 -6.36
C GLN A 155 2.94 1.43 -6.58
N THR A 156 3.53 2.15 -5.63
CA THR A 156 3.88 3.57 -5.80
C THR A 156 4.97 3.74 -6.85
N ILE A 157 5.99 2.89 -6.91
CA ILE A 157 6.99 2.90 -7.99
C ILE A 157 6.36 2.60 -9.35
N ASN A 158 5.40 1.67 -9.44
CA ASN A 158 4.69 1.38 -10.70
C ASN A 158 3.81 2.55 -11.13
N LEU A 159 3.10 3.21 -10.21
CA LEU A 159 2.30 4.39 -10.53
C LEU A 159 3.18 5.59 -10.95
N ILE A 160 4.31 5.78 -10.27
CA ILE A 160 5.31 6.80 -10.58
C ILE A 160 5.96 6.50 -11.94
N THR A 161 6.40 5.27 -12.21
CA THR A 161 6.95 4.90 -13.52
C THR A 161 5.91 4.99 -14.64
N PHE A 162 4.64 4.67 -14.39
CA PHE A 162 3.55 4.82 -15.36
C PHE A 162 3.26 6.29 -15.68
N THR A 163 3.26 7.16 -14.67
CA THR A 163 3.09 8.62 -14.88
C THR A 163 4.30 9.24 -15.58
N PHE A 164 5.53 8.82 -15.26
CA PHE A 164 6.74 9.26 -15.97
C PHE A 164 6.78 8.76 -17.42
N THR A 165 6.36 7.53 -17.70
CA THR A 165 6.27 7.00 -19.08
C THR A 165 5.17 7.67 -19.89
N LEU A 166 4.03 7.99 -19.29
CA LEU A 166 3.01 8.82 -19.96
C LEU A 166 3.56 10.22 -20.28
N HIS A 167 4.21 10.88 -19.31
CA HIS A 167 4.80 12.20 -19.55
C HIS A 167 5.85 12.20 -20.67
N SER A 168 6.68 11.17 -20.77
CA SER A 168 7.70 11.06 -21.82
C SER A 168 7.10 10.74 -23.20
N VAL A 169 6.01 9.98 -23.27
CA VAL A 169 5.26 9.76 -24.53
C VAL A 169 4.59 11.05 -25.01
N PHE A 170 4.00 11.83 -24.10
CA PHE A 170 3.40 13.13 -24.43
C PHE A 170 4.44 14.14 -24.92
N THR A 171 5.61 14.23 -24.28
CA THR A 171 6.67 15.16 -24.72
C THR A 171 7.31 14.73 -26.04
N HIS A 172 7.43 13.42 -26.32
CA HIS A 172 7.90 12.91 -27.60
C HIS A 172 6.91 13.18 -28.75
N SER A 173 5.60 13.06 -28.50
CA SER A 173 4.55 13.38 -29.48
C SER A 173 4.54 14.87 -29.86
N GLN A 174 4.74 15.77 -28.90
CA GLN A 174 4.85 17.21 -29.15
C GLN A 174 6.09 17.56 -30.00
N HIS A 175 7.20 16.85 -29.79
CA HIS A 175 8.43 17.06 -30.56
C HIS A 175 8.31 16.60 -32.02
N HIS A 176 7.53 15.55 -32.30
CA HIS A 176 7.23 15.10 -33.65
C HIS A 176 6.27 16.04 -34.41
N HIS A 177 5.32 16.68 -33.72
CA HIS A 177 4.46 17.68 -34.35
C HIS A 177 5.18 18.98 -34.71
N GLN A 178 6.28 19.32 -34.04
CA GLN A 178 7.12 20.47 -34.40
C GLN A 178 8.14 20.19 -35.52
N GLN A 179 8.25 18.95 -35.98
CA GLN A 179 9.16 18.54 -37.06
C GLN A 179 8.44 18.21 -38.38
N GLN A 180 7.17 18.60 -38.56
CA GLN A 180 6.65 18.67 -39.92
C GLN A 180 7.43 19.76 -40.68
N PRO A 181 8.12 19.43 -41.78
CA PRO A 181 8.83 20.42 -42.56
C PRO A 181 7.83 21.44 -43.09
N ASN A 182 8.14 22.71 -42.83
CA ASN A 182 7.48 23.87 -43.41
C ASN A 182 7.25 23.63 -44.93
N PRO A 183 6.02 23.70 -45.45
CA PRO A 183 5.81 23.52 -46.89
C PRO A 183 6.62 24.56 -47.66
N ASN A 184 7.41 24.05 -48.60
CA ASN A 184 8.36 24.75 -49.46
C ASN A 184 7.81 26.10 -49.97
N PRO A 185 8.52 27.24 -49.82
CA PRO A 185 8.04 28.57 -50.24
C PRO A 185 7.85 28.73 -51.76
N LEU A 186 8.23 27.74 -52.57
CA LEU A 186 7.98 27.73 -54.01
C LEU A 186 6.53 27.37 -54.41
N ASN A 187 5.70 26.87 -53.49
CA ASN A 187 4.28 26.57 -53.77
C ASN A 187 3.29 27.68 -53.36
N GLN A 188 3.76 28.84 -52.89
CA GLN A 188 2.89 29.99 -52.59
C GLN A 188 2.75 31.01 -53.74
N LEU A 189 3.47 30.83 -54.86
CA LEU A 189 3.42 31.75 -56.02
C LEU A 189 2.46 31.32 -57.14
N LEU A 190 1.74 30.20 -56.99
CA LEU A 190 0.83 29.69 -58.03
C LEU A 190 -0.66 29.75 -57.68
N LEU A 191 -1.03 30.37 -56.54
CA LEU A 191 -2.41 30.46 -56.07
C LEU A 191 -2.95 31.90 -55.95
N THR A 192 -2.33 32.86 -56.64
CA THR A 192 -2.85 34.24 -56.79
C THR A 192 -3.38 34.56 -58.20
N TYR A 193 -3.46 33.56 -59.09
CA TYR A 193 -3.95 33.76 -60.47
C TYR A 193 -5.20 32.94 -60.87
N LEU A 194 -5.79 32.16 -59.97
CA LEU A 194 -7.06 31.49 -60.24
C LEU A 194 -7.95 31.52 -58.99
N LEU A 195 -8.95 32.40 -59.06
CA LEU A 195 -10.10 32.64 -58.15
C LEU A 195 -9.84 33.58 -56.96
#